data_AF-A0AAV1IWE3-F1
#
_entry.id   AF-A0AAV1IWE3-F1
#
_cell.length_a   1.000
_cell.length_b   1.000
_cell.length_c   1.000
_cell.angle_alpha   90.00
_cell.angle_beta   90.00
_cell.angle_gamma   90.00
#
_symmetry.space_group_name_H-M   'P 1'
#
loop_
_entity.id
_entity.type
_entity.pdbx_description
1 polymer ?
#
loop_
_entity_poly.entity_id
_entity_poly.type
_entity_poly.pdbx_seq_one_letter_code
_entity_poly.pdbx_strand_id
1 'polypeptide(L)'
;MSDLTVLRAHFRELKHANLCKNPNGLRGGTIEPSLRILAMKYNCDKMICRKCYARLHPRATNCRKKKCGHTNNLRPKKKIKD
;
A
#
# COMPACT_ATOMS: atom_id res chain seq x y z
N MET A 1 -30.35 -6.49 7.25
CA MET A 1 -29.08 -6.90 7.90
C MET A 1 -28.07 -7.16 6.79
N SER A 2 -27.44 -6.09 6.32
CA SER A 2 -26.58 -6.07 5.13
C SER A 2 -25.27 -6.81 5.41
N ASP A 3 -25.09 -7.89 4.66
CA ASP A 3 -24.03 -8.87 4.79
C ASP A 3 -22.62 -8.21 4.77
N LEU A 4 -21.91 -8.29 5.89
CA LEU A 4 -20.53 -7.76 6.08
C LEU A 4 -19.52 -8.34 5.07
N THR A 5 -19.91 -9.37 4.33
CA THR A 5 -19.18 -9.99 3.23
C THR A 5 -19.18 -9.15 1.95
N VAL A 6 -20.25 -8.42 1.65
CA VAL A 6 -20.35 -7.54 0.46
C VAL A 6 -19.48 -6.30 0.60
N LEU A 7 -19.41 -5.68 1.79
CA LEU A 7 -18.48 -4.58 2.07
C LEU A 7 -17.01 -5.03 1.96
N ARG A 8 -16.71 -6.29 2.29
CA ARG A 8 -15.38 -6.90 2.12
C ARG A 8 -15.06 -7.26 0.67
N ALA A 9 -16.07 -7.64 -0.12
CA ALA A 9 -15.95 -7.92 -1.55
C ALA A 9 -15.76 -6.64 -2.37
N HIS A 10 -16.50 -5.56 -2.07
CA HIS A 10 -16.27 -4.22 -2.62
C HIS A 10 -14.86 -3.70 -2.29
N PHE A 11 -14.35 -3.99 -1.08
CA PHE A 11 -12.97 -3.67 -0.70
C PHE A 11 -11.90 -4.58 -1.32
N ARG A 12 -12.26 -5.72 -1.93
CA ARG A 12 -11.31 -6.64 -2.59
C ARG A 12 -11.07 -6.27 -4.05
N GLU A 13 -12.07 -5.77 -4.77
CA GLU A 13 -11.90 -5.32 -6.16
C GLU A 13 -11.00 -4.06 -6.25
N LEU A 14 -10.97 -3.23 -5.21
CA LEU A 14 -10.07 -2.08 -5.12
C LEU A 14 -8.60 -2.43 -4.83
N LYS A 15 -8.26 -3.69 -4.50
CA LYS A 15 -6.87 -4.06 -4.13
C LYS A 15 -5.94 -4.29 -5.32
N HIS A 16 -6.48 -4.39 -6.54
CA HIS A 16 -5.69 -4.56 -7.77
C HIS A 16 -5.73 -3.36 -8.71
N ALA A 17 -6.38 -2.26 -8.33
CA ALA A 17 -6.34 -1.06 -9.15
C ALA A 17 -5.03 -0.29 -8.89
N ASN A 18 -4.36 0.05 -9.99
CA ASN A 18 -3.06 0.72 -10.08
C ASN A 18 -3.03 2.17 -9.55
N LEU A 19 -3.84 2.53 -8.54
CA LEU A 19 -4.07 3.91 -8.07
C LEU A 19 -2.80 4.65 -7.60
N CYS A 20 -1.78 3.94 -7.11
CA CYS A 20 -0.53 4.59 -6.72
C CYS A 20 0.34 4.88 -7.95
N LYS A 21 0.31 4.04 -9.01
CA LYS A 21 1.33 4.03 -10.07
C LYS A 21 1.20 5.13 -11.11
N ASN A 22 -0.01 5.67 -11.29
CA ASN A 22 -0.26 6.80 -12.16
C ASN A 22 -1.63 7.38 -11.76
N PRO A 23 -1.73 8.51 -11.04
CA PRO A 23 -3.02 9.18 -10.88
C PRO A 23 -3.63 9.57 -12.24
N ASN A 24 -2.79 9.62 -13.29
CA ASN A 24 -3.15 9.90 -14.69
C ASN A 24 -3.06 8.63 -15.56
N GLY A 25 -3.44 7.46 -15.04
CA GLY A 25 -3.31 6.19 -15.73
C GLY A 25 -4.15 6.09 -17.01
N LEU A 26 -3.56 6.38 -18.18
CA LEU A 26 -3.99 6.06 -19.57
C LEU A 26 -5.43 6.46 -20.00
N ARG A 27 -6.28 6.95 -19.09
CA ARG A 27 -7.63 7.50 -19.30
C ARG A 27 -7.96 8.65 -18.34
N GLY A 28 -6.98 9.53 -18.08
CA GLY A 28 -7.16 10.91 -17.59
C GLY A 28 -8.30 11.23 -16.63
N GLY A 29 -8.57 10.39 -15.62
CA GLY A 29 -9.63 10.65 -14.65
C GLY A 29 -9.07 11.30 -13.39
N THR A 30 -9.55 12.49 -13.03
CA THR A 30 -9.25 13.13 -11.75
C THR A 30 -9.76 12.26 -10.61
N ILE A 31 -8.85 11.60 -9.89
CA ILE A 31 -9.19 10.80 -8.70
C ILE A 31 -9.59 11.77 -7.58
N GLU A 32 -10.72 11.49 -6.94
CA GLU A 32 -11.17 12.23 -5.77
C GLU A 32 -10.09 12.19 -4.65
N PRO A 33 -9.74 13.34 -4.04
CA PRO A 33 -8.58 13.45 -3.15
C PRO A 33 -8.67 12.54 -1.91
N SER A 34 -9.86 12.28 -1.37
CA SER A 34 -10.07 11.39 -0.22
C SER A 34 -9.77 9.93 -0.57
N LEU A 35 -10.20 9.48 -1.75
CA LEU A 35 -9.88 8.16 -2.30
C LEU A 35 -8.39 8.01 -2.61
N ARG A 36 -7.72 9.07 -3.06
CA ARG A 36 -6.26 9.11 -3.24
C ARG A 36 -5.54 8.87 -1.92
N ILE A 37 -5.93 9.57 -0.85
CA ILE A 37 -5.33 9.40 0.49
C ILE A 37 -5.54 7.98 1.01
N LEU A 38 -6.74 7.41 0.83
CA LEU A 38 -7.05 6.04 1.23
C LEU A 38 -6.15 5.04 0.50
N ALA A 39 -5.99 5.19 -0.82
CA ALA A 39 -5.12 4.35 -1.62
C ALA A 39 -3.64 4.49 -1.22
N MET A 40 -3.18 5.70 -0.94
CA MET A 40 -1.80 5.98 -0.49
C MET A 40 -1.50 5.26 0.83
N LYS A 41 -2.43 5.32 1.79
CA LYS A 41 -2.32 4.64 3.09
C LYS A 41 -2.13 3.14 2.94
N TYR A 42 -2.81 2.47 2.02
CA TYR A 42 -2.68 1.02 1.85
C TYR A 42 -1.51 0.60 0.96
N ASN A 43 -1.16 1.39 -0.06
CA ASN A 43 -0.25 0.95 -1.13
C ASN A 43 1.11 1.64 -1.12
N CYS A 44 1.19 2.92 -0.78
CA CYS A 44 2.39 3.74 -0.92
C CYS A 44 3.09 3.95 0.45
N ASP A 45 2.33 4.12 1.53
CA ASP A 45 2.85 4.37 2.88
C ASP A 45 3.23 3.06 3.57
N LYS A 46 4.38 2.51 3.17
CA LYS A 46 4.92 1.26 3.70
C LYS A 46 6.42 1.37 3.93
N MET A 47 6.92 0.62 4.89
CA MET A 47 8.35 0.36 5.02
C MET A 47 8.72 -0.91 4.28
N ILE A 48 9.95 -0.97 3.79
CA ILE A 48 10.52 -2.09 3.06
C ILE A 48 11.80 -2.51 3.77
N CYS A 49 11.96 -3.80 4.03
CA CYS A 49 13.22 -4.33 4.54
C CYS A 49 14.27 -4.39 3.42
N ARG A 50 15.52 -3.97 3.69
CA ARG A 50 16.59 -4.00 2.68
C ARG A 50 17.06 -5.42 2.33
N LYS A 51 17.02 -6.35 3.30
CA LYS A 51 17.46 -7.74 3.09
C LYS A 51 16.41 -8.60 2.39
N CYS A 52 15.15 -8.51 2.82
CA CYS A 52 14.09 -9.42 2.35
C CYS A 52 13.03 -8.77 1.46
N TYR A 53 13.10 -7.46 1.23
CA TYR A 53 12.13 -6.68 0.44
C TYR A 53 10.66 -6.83 0.89
N ALA A 54 10.43 -7.29 2.12
CA ALA A 54 9.08 -7.44 2.66
C ALA A 54 8.41 -6.07 2.87
N ARG A 55 7.12 -5.97 2.56
CA ARG A 55 6.27 -4.83 2.90
C ARG A 55 5.87 -4.87 4.38
N LEU A 56 6.12 -3.78 5.09
CA LEU A 56 5.88 -3.62 6.51
C LEU A 56 5.01 -2.38 6.78
N HIS A 57 4.45 -2.31 7.97
CA HIS A 57 3.72 -1.14 8.45
C HIS A 57 4.66 0.08 8.54
N PRO A 58 4.20 1.32 8.26
CA PRO A 58 5.01 2.54 8.31
C PRO A 58 5.70 2.80 9.67
N ARG A 59 5.15 2.28 10.77
CA ARG A 59 5.71 2.40 12.13
C ARG A 59 6.55 1.20 12.58
N ALA A 60 6.84 0.25 11.69
CA ALA A 60 7.59 -0.94 12.06
C ALA A 60 9.09 -0.61 12.21
N THR A 61 9.69 -0.94 13.34
CA THR A 61 11.13 -0.79 13.59
C THR A 61 11.93 -2.02 13.16
N ASN A 62 11.33 -3.21 13.28
CA ASN A 62 11.94 -4.49 12.93
C ASN A 62 11.16 -5.21 11.82
N CYS A 63 11.86 -6.00 11.01
CA CYS A 63 11.21 -6.82 10.01
C CYS A 63 10.46 -8.01 10.63
N ARG A 64 9.24 -8.29 10.15
CA ARG A 64 8.44 -9.45 10.60
C ARG A 64 8.99 -10.81 10.14
N LYS A 65 9.87 -10.85 9.12
CA LYS A 65 10.28 -12.11 8.49
C LYS A 65 11.49 -12.74 9.20
N LYS A 66 11.35 -14.03 9.58
CA LYS A 66 12.44 -14.84 10.18
C LYS A 66 13.66 -14.97 9.27
N LYS A 67 13.46 -15.07 7.94
CA LYS A 67 14.55 -15.24 6.96
C LYS A 67 15.60 -14.11 6.93
N CYS A 68 15.26 -12.91 7.41
CA CYS A 68 16.21 -11.80 7.53
C CYS A 68 16.65 -11.54 8.98
N GLY A 69 16.38 -12.48 9.89
CA GLY A 69 16.76 -12.39 11.31
C GLY A 69 16.12 -11.20 12.04
N HIS A 70 14.90 -10.81 11.66
CA HIS A 70 14.20 -9.65 12.25
C HIS A 70 15.00 -8.33 12.19
N THR A 71 15.84 -8.16 11.16
CA THR A 71 16.67 -6.96 10.99
C THR A 71 15.89 -5.65 11.09
N ASN A 72 16.54 -4.65 11.68
CA ASN A 72 16.13 -3.25 11.76
C ASN A 72 16.55 -2.41 10.54
N ASN A 73 17.24 -3.01 9.55
CA ASN A 73 17.67 -2.29 8.35
C ASN A 73 16.50 -2.13 7.36
N LEU A 74 15.66 -1.14 7.66
CA LEU A 74 14.45 -0.80 6.92
C LEU A 74 14.65 0.50 6.13
N ARG A 75 13.82 0.68 5.10
CA ARG A 75 13.74 1.92 4.33
C ARG A 75 12.28 2.27 4.03
N PRO A 76 11.94 3.56 3.87
CA PRO A 76 10.64 3.92 3.31
C PRO A 76 10.50 3.41 1.87
N LYS A 77 9.28 3.02 1.49
CA LYS A 77 8.96 2.75 0.08
C LYS A 77 9.09 4.06 -0.70
N LYS A 78 9.70 3.99 -1.89
CA LYS A 78 9.89 5.14 -2.78
C LYS A 78 8.51 5.73 -3.10
N LYS A 79 8.38 7.04 -2.89
CA LYS A 79 7.19 7.79 -3.29
C LYS A 79 7.21 7.99 -4.80
N ILE A 80 6.02 8.06 -5.37
CA ILE A 80 5.85 8.38 -6.78
C ILE A 80 5.86 9.90 -6.85
N LYS A 81 6.64 10.42 -7.80
CA LYS A 81 6.68 11.84 -8.08
C LYS A 81 5.41 12.14 -8.88
N ASP A 82 4.70 13.18 -8.48
CA ASP A 82 3.63 13.75 -9.29
C ASP A 82 4.24 14.47 -10.52
#